data_AF-A0A8J7NG24-F1
#
_entry.id   AF-A0A8J7NG24-F1
#
_cell.length_a   1.000
_cell.length_b   1.000
_cell.length_c   1.000
_cell.angle_alpha   90.00
_cell.angle_beta   90.00
_cell.angle_gamma   90.00
#
_symmetry.space_group_name_H-M   'P 1'
#
loop_
_entity.id
_entity.type
_entity.pdbx_description
1 polymer ?
#
loop_
_entity_poly.entity_id
_entity_poly.type
_entity_poly.pdbx_seq_one_letter_code
_entity_poly.pdbx_strand_id
1 'polypeptide(L)' 'SGLVLLAHLGEAGEVLLRAGTSGPDRGVTALGWSADGRHLALGTAGGEAAIVTFPDPFFK' A
#
# COMPACT_ATOMS: atom_id res chain seq x y z
N SER A 1 -7.69 -11.78 1.50
CA SER A 1 -6.65 -11.14 2.35
C SER A 1 -5.78 -10.25 1.48
N GLY A 2 -5.19 -9.18 2.02
CA GLY A 2 -4.33 -8.27 1.25
C GLY A 2 -4.89 -6.85 1.02
N LEU A 3 -5.68 -6.35 1.97
CA LEU A 3 -6.04 -4.93 2.07
C LEU A 3 -4.81 -4.15 2.54
N VAL A 4 -4.58 -2.97 1.96
CA VAL A 4 -3.51 -2.06 2.37
C VAL A 4 -4.07 -0.65 2.49
N LEU A 5 -3.86 -0.05 3.66
CA LEU A 5 -4.18 1.33 3.99
C LEU A 5 -2.89 2.07 4.31
N LEU A 6 -2.86 3.36 3.98
CA LEU A 6 -1.88 4.31 4.51
C LEU A 6 -2.61 5.23 5.48
N ALA A 7 -2.06 5.42 6.67
CA ALA A 7 -2.65 6.26 7.70
C ALA A 7 -1.63 7.27 8.23
N HIS A 8 -2.10 8.47 8.58
CA HIS A 8 -1.31 9.45 9.29
C HIS A 8 -1.39 9.19 10.80
N LEU A 9 -0.25 9.05 11.47
CA LEU A 9 -0.24 8.76 12.91
C LEU A 9 -0.61 10.01 13.71
N GLY A 10 -1.61 9.90 14.57
CA GLY A 10 -2.10 11.00 15.40
C GLY A 10 -3.25 11.80 14.77
N GLU A 11 -3.65 11.45 13.54
CA GLU A 11 -4.81 12.03 12.86
C GLU A 11 -5.72 10.92 12.30
N ALA A 12 -6.95 11.28 11.94
CA ALA A 12 -7.90 10.33 11.35
C ALA A 12 -7.71 10.14 9.82
N GLY A 13 -6.59 10.62 9.25
CA GLY A 13 -6.34 10.57 7.82
C GLY A 13 -5.95 9.15 7.38
N GLU A 14 -6.83 8.48 6.63
CA GLU A 14 -6.58 7.17 6.04
C GLU A 14 -6.83 7.19 4.53
N VAL A 15 -5.99 6.47 3.77
CA VAL A 15 -6.13 6.29 2.32
C VAL A 15 -6.04 4.80 1.97
N LEU A 16 -7.05 4.30 1.28
CA LEU A 16 -7.05 2.93 0.74
C LEU A 16 -6.14 2.84 -0.48
N LEU A 17 -5.06 2.05 -0.36
CA LEU A 17 -4.12 1.81 -1.46
C LEU A 17 -4.46 0.54 -2.24
N ARG A 18 -5.01 -0.46 -1.56
CA ARG A 18 -5.47 -1.70 -2.17
C ARG A 18 -6.68 -2.24 -1.43
N ALA A 19 -7.78 -2.44 -2.14
CA ALA A 19 -8.93 -3.17 -1.61
C ALA A 19 -8.53 -4.63 -1.35
N GLY A 20 -8.96 -5.18 -0.20
CA GLY A 20 -8.76 -6.60 0.07
C GLY A 20 -9.52 -7.45 -0.95
N THR A 21 -8.85 -8.43 -1.54
CA THR A 21 -9.46 -9.41 -2.46
C THR A 21 -9.49 -10.79 -1.82
N SER A 22 -10.47 -11.61 -2.19
CA SER A 22 -10.58 -13.01 -1.74
C SER A 22 -9.73 -13.92 -2.63
N GLY A 23 -9.20 -14.99 -2.05
CA GLY A 23 -8.35 -15.96 -2.74
C GLY A 23 -7.01 -16.20 -2.04
N PRO A 24 -6.46 -17.42 -2.11
CA PRO A 24 -5.24 -17.80 -1.38
C PRO A 24 -4.01 -16.98 -1.82
N ASP A 25 -3.95 -16.62 -3.09
CA ASP A 25 -2.78 -15.97 -3.70
C ASP A 25 -2.84 -14.43 -3.62
N ARG A 26 -3.87 -13.88 -2.96
CA ARG A 26 -4.12 -12.43 -2.92
C ARG A 26 -3.47 -11.71 -1.75
N GLY A 27 -2.97 -12.46 -0.77
CA GLY A 27 -2.30 -11.91 0.40
C GLY A 27 -1.08 -11.10 0.02
N VAL A 28 -0.92 -9.92 0.62
CA VAL A 28 0.30 -9.12 0.48
C VAL A 28 1.37 -9.73 1.36
N THR A 29 2.53 -10.03 0.77
CA THR A 29 3.65 -10.71 1.42
C THR A 29 4.90 -9.84 1.49
N ALA A 30 4.96 -8.76 0.71
CA ALA A 30 6.07 -7.83 0.70
C ALA A 30 5.58 -6.38 0.57
N LEU A 31 6.23 -5.49 1.32
CA LEU A 31 6.05 -4.04 1.29
C LEU A 31 7.44 -3.39 1.33
N GLY A 32 7.63 -2.32 0.54
CA GLY A 32 8.90 -1.59 0.52
C GLY A 32 8.71 -0.14 0.11
N TRP A 33 9.14 0.78 0.96
CA TRP A 33 9.18 2.20 0.65
C TRP A 33 10.42 2.54 -0.16
N SER A 34 10.28 3.49 -1.10
CA SER A 34 11.44 4.19 -1.64
C SER A 34 12.09 5.03 -0.53
N ALA A 35 13.40 5.27 -0.66
CA ALA A 35 14.16 6.04 0.34
C ALA A 35 13.66 7.48 0.50
N ASP A 36 13.05 8.05 -0.54
CA ASP A 36 12.45 9.38 -0.54
C ASP A 36 10.98 9.40 -0.07
N GLY A 37 10.40 8.24 0.25
CA GLY A 37 9.02 8.12 0.72
C GLY A 37 7.94 8.36 -0.33
N ARG A 38 8.30 8.63 -1.60
CA ARG A 38 7.33 8.97 -2.66
C ARG A 38 6.70 7.77 -3.34
N HIS A 39 7.24 6.57 -3.11
CA HIS A 39 6.75 5.34 -3.68
C HIS A 39 6.65 4.22 -2.65
N LEU A 40 5.60 3.41 -2.78
CA LEU A 40 5.42 2.17 -2.03
C LEU A 40 5.25 1.01 -3.00
N ALA A 41 6.16 0.04 -2.94
CA ALA A 41 6.06 -1.22 -3.66
C ALA A 41 5.28 -2.25 -2.82
N LEU A 42 4.45 -3.04 -3.51
CA LEU A 42 3.60 -4.11 -2.96
C LEU A 42 3.86 -5.39 -3.75
N GLY A 43 3.97 -6.53 -3.06
CA GLY A 43 4.01 -7.86 -3.66
C GLY A 43 2.99 -8.80 -3.03
N THR A 44 2.36 -9.65 -3.84
CA THR A 44 1.39 -10.66 -3.37
C THR A 44 1.94 -12.09 -3.46
N ALA A 45 1.32 -13.01 -2.74
CA ALA A 45 1.64 -14.44 -2.78
C ALA A 45 1.51 -15.05 -4.19
N GLY A 46 0.60 -14.53 -5.03
CA GLY A 46 0.42 -14.94 -6.42
C GLY A 46 1.43 -14.35 -7.41
N GLY A 47 2.40 -13.56 -6.94
CA GLY A 47 3.42 -12.95 -7.78
C GLY A 47 2.98 -11.64 -8.45
N GLU A 48 1.82 -11.09 -8.11
CA GLU A 48 1.43 -9.74 -8.56
C GLU A 48 2.26 -8.70 -7.80
N ALA A 49 2.68 -7.65 -8.50
CA ALA A 49 3.37 -6.52 -7.90
C ALA A 49 2.78 -5.18 -8.38
N ALA A 50 2.82 -4.17 -7.53
CA ALA A 50 2.38 -2.82 -7.84
C ALA A 50 3.27 -1.78 -7.18
N ILE A 51 3.35 -0.59 -7.79
CA ILE A 51 3.99 0.60 -7.22
C ILE A 51 2.93 1.68 -7.07
N VAL A 52 2.73 2.14 -5.84
CA VAL A 52 1.93 3.33 -5.54
C VAL A 52 2.84 4.54 -5.57
N THR A 53 2.40 5.62 -6.21
CA THR A 53 3.11 6.90 -6.24
C THR A 53 2.28 7.96 -5.54
N PHE A 54 2.91 8.70 -4.63
CA PHE A 54 2.26 9.74 -3.82
C PHE A 54 2.59 11.13 -4.40
N PRO A 55 1.59 11.99 -4.68
CA PRO A 55 1.81 13.38 -5.05
C PRO A 55 2.27 14.23 -3.85
N ASP A 56 2.98 15.34 -4.12
CA ASP A 56 3.37 16.33 -3.11
C ASP A 56 2.36 17.50 -3.03
N PRO A 57 1.89 17.91 -1.83
CA PRO A 57 1.85 17.15 -0.57
C PRO A 57 0.65 16.20 -0.53
N PHE A 58 0.87 14.97 -0.02
CA PHE A 58 -0.12 13.89 -0.03
C PHE A 58 -1.17 13.99 1.08
N PHE A 59 -0.77 14.43 2.27
CA PHE A 59 -1.67 14.75 3.38
C PHE A 59 -1.75 16.28 3.54
N LYS A 60 -2.92 16.77 3.91
CA LYS A 60 -3.16 18.17 4.27
C LYS A 60 -2.91 18.37 5.75
#